data_AF-A0A358NAQ2-F1
#
_entry.id   AF-A0A358NAQ2-F1
#
_cell.length_a   1.000
_cell.length_b   1.000
_cell.length_c   1.000
_cell.angle_alpha   90.00
_cell.angle_beta   90.00
_cell.angle_gamma   90.00
#
_symmetry.space_group_name_H-M   'P 1'
#
loop_
_entity.id
_entity.type
_entity.pdbx_description
1 polymer ?
#
loop_
_entity_poly.entity_id
_entity_poly.type
_entity_poly.pdbx_seq_one_letter_code
_entity_poly.pdbx_strand_id
1 'polypeptide(L)'
;QCLAARRLAERGVRFLELIDVGSSNNWDSHGNMGDHARLAKAIDQPIAALLTDLKQRGMLDSTLVVWTTEFGRTPFNKDANHSGREHHKHCFSSWMAGGGI
;
A
#
# COMPACT_ATOMS: atom_id res chain seq x y z
N GLN A 1 -7.02 9.17 3.52
CA GLN A 1 -7.58 8.53 2.31
C GLN A 1 -8.57 7.40 2.67
N CYS A 2 -8.17 6.38 3.44
CA CYS A 2 -9.03 5.24 3.79
C CYS A 2 -10.41 5.59 4.38
N LEU A 3 -10.49 6.56 5.30
CA LEU A 3 -11.78 6.98 5.87
C LEU A 3 -12.74 7.50 4.78
N ALA A 4 -12.23 8.28 3.83
CA ALA A 4 -13.01 8.78 2.71
C ALA A 4 -13.44 7.63 1.78
N ALA A 5 -12.54 6.70 1.47
CA ALA A 5 -12.88 5.50 0.70
C ALA A 5 -14.01 4.70 1.36
N ARG A 6 -13.93 4.45 2.66
CA ARG A 6 -15.02 3.82 3.43
C ARG A 6 -16.33 4.61 3.34
N ARG A 7 -16.28 5.95 3.45
CA ARG A 7 -17.47 6.82 3.31
C ARG A 7 -18.10 6.73 1.92
N LEU A 8 -17.28 6.59 0.88
CA LEU A 8 -17.72 6.48 -0.51
C LEU A 8 -18.29 5.09 -0.79
N ALA A 9 -17.66 4.04 -0.26
CA ALA A 9 -18.17 2.67 -0.36
C ALA A 9 -19.57 2.55 0.26
N GLU A 10 -19.82 3.17 1.43
CA GLU A 10 -21.16 3.21 2.04
C GLU A 10 -22.21 3.93 1.20
N ARG A 11 -21.77 4.86 0.35
CA ARG A 11 -22.63 5.60 -0.59
C ARG A 11 -22.80 4.87 -1.93
N GLY A 12 -22.33 3.62 -2.02
CA GLY A 12 -22.48 2.77 -3.19
C GLY A 12 -21.47 3.06 -4.31
N VAL A 13 -20.39 3.79 -4.06
CA VAL A 13 -19.32 3.96 -5.06
C VAL A 13 -18.68 2.59 -5.34
N ARG A 14 -18.71 2.20 -6.62
CA ARG A 14 -18.37 0.87 -7.12
C ARG A 14 -16.87 0.58 -7.22
N PHE A 15 -16.07 1.63 -7.40
CA PHE A 15 -14.63 1.53 -7.61
C PHE A 15 -13.93 2.71 -6.93
N LEU A 16 -12.90 2.40 -6.16
CA LEU A 16 -12.15 3.37 -5.36
C LEU A 16 -10.68 3.01 -5.47
N GLU A 17 -9.88 3.98 -5.88
CA GLU A 17 -8.42 3.85 -5.91
C GLU A 17 -7.82 4.73 -4.83
N LEU A 18 -6.92 4.15 -4.03
CA LEU A 18 -6.15 4.87 -3.02
C LEU A 18 -4.68 4.73 -3.39
N ILE A 19 -4.01 5.86 -3.58
CA ILE A 19 -2.59 5.89 -3.94
C ILE A 19 -1.86 6.73 -2.90
N ASP A 20 -0.86 6.13 -2.26
CA ASP A 20 0.06 6.86 -1.40
C ASP A 20 1.10 7.57 -2.29
N VAL A 21 0.82 8.83 -2.62
CA VAL A 21 1.63 9.66 -3.54
C VAL A 21 2.37 10.77 -2.81
N GLY A 22 3.47 11.22 -3.41
CA GLY A 22 4.19 12.43 -3.03
C GLY A 22 5.27 12.74 -4.05
N SER A 23 5.63 14.01 -4.24
CA SER A 23 6.74 14.43 -5.12
C SER A 23 8.11 14.34 -4.42
N SER A 24 8.13 14.09 -3.12
CA SER A 24 9.32 13.91 -2.31
C SER A 24 9.00 12.98 -1.13
N ASN A 25 10.03 12.39 -0.53
CA ASN A 25 9.90 11.51 0.63
C ASN A 25 8.88 10.37 0.43
N ASN A 26 8.86 9.80 -0.78
CA ASN A 26 7.92 8.78 -1.26
C ASN A 26 8.59 7.40 -1.40
N TRP A 27 7.85 6.44 -1.97
CA TRP A 27 8.33 5.07 -2.21
C TRP A 27 9.48 4.97 -3.21
N ASP A 28 9.80 6.04 -3.95
CA ASP A 28 10.95 6.15 -4.83
C ASP A 28 12.22 6.66 -4.13
N SER A 29 12.51 6.12 -2.94
CA SER A 29 13.78 6.38 -2.24
C SER A 29 14.83 5.34 -2.62
N HIS A 30 15.96 5.81 -3.15
CA HIS A 30 17.13 5.01 -3.53
C HIS A 30 18.34 5.26 -2.62
N GLY A 31 18.32 6.36 -1.86
CA GLY A 31 19.46 6.80 -1.05
C GLY A 31 19.70 5.90 0.17
N ASN A 32 18.63 5.46 0.83
CA ASN A 32 18.69 4.67 2.05
C ASN A 32 17.42 3.82 2.22
N MET A 33 17.57 2.50 2.36
CA MET A 33 16.42 1.60 2.60
C MET A 33 15.72 1.84 3.94
N GLY A 34 16.40 2.46 4.91
CA GLY A 34 15.78 2.87 6.18
C GLY A 34 14.61 3.85 6.00
N ASP A 35 14.59 4.63 4.91
CA ASP A 35 13.53 5.61 4.65
C ASP A 35 12.15 4.96 4.48
N HIS A 36 12.11 3.72 3.98
CA HIS A 36 10.88 2.97 3.75
C HIS A 36 10.16 2.61 5.05
N ALA A 37 10.86 2.55 6.20
CA ALA A 37 10.24 2.21 7.47
C ALA A 37 9.16 3.23 7.89
N ARG A 38 9.39 4.52 7.62
CA ARG A 38 8.40 5.57 7.88
C ARG A 38 7.19 5.43 6.96
N LEU A 39 7.41 5.11 5.68
CA LEU A 39 6.36 4.92 4.68
C LEU A 39 5.48 3.71 4.99
N ALA A 40 6.10 2.58 5.32
CA ALA A 40 5.41 1.38 5.76
C ALA A 40 4.48 1.67 6.95
N LYS A 41 5.00 2.37 7.98
CA LYS A 41 4.19 2.79 9.14
C LYS A 41 3.06 3.74 8.77
N ALA A 42 3.23 4.58 7.75
CA ALA A 42 2.21 5.53 7.31
C ALA A 42 1.01 4.84 6.63
N ILE A 43 1.21 3.68 5.99
CA ILE A 43 0.14 2.95 5.30
C ILE A 43 -0.46 1.81 6.13
N ASP A 44 0.31 1.20 7.04
CA ASP A 44 -0.06 0.00 7.79
C ASP A 44 -1.36 0.19 8.61
N GLN A 45 -1.36 1.17 9.51
CA GLN A 45 -2.52 1.44 10.37
C GLN A 45 -3.77 1.88 9.56
N PRO A 46 -3.69 2.78 8.57
CA PRO A 46 -4.85 3.13 7.75
C PRO A 46 -5.46 1.98 6.96
N ILE A 47 -4.63 1.05 6.46
CA ILE A 47 -5.12 -0.14 5.74
C ILE A 47 -5.82 -1.08 6.71
N ALA A 48 -5.21 -1.37 7.86
CA ALA A 48 -5.82 -2.21 8.89
C ALA A 48 -7.17 -1.62 9.38
N ALA A 49 -7.25 -0.30 9.55
CA ALA A 49 -8.48 0.40 9.90
C ALA A 49 -9.54 0.30 8.81
N LEU A 50 -9.17 0.42 7.53
CA LEU A 50 -10.11 0.25 6.42
C LEU A 50 -10.75 -1.15 6.42
N LEU A 51 -9.94 -2.20 6.54
CA LEU A 51 -10.41 -3.58 6.60
C LEU A 51 -11.32 -3.83 7.80
N THR A 52 -10.94 -3.29 8.96
CA THR A 52 -11.72 -3.37 10.20
C THR A 52 -13.07 -2.66 10.05
N ASP A 53 -13.09 -1.44 9.52
CA ASP A 53 -14.30 -0.65 9.31
C ASP A 53 -15.25 -1.34 8.32
N LEU A 54 -14.73 -1.87 7.21
CA LEU A 54 -15.53 -2.61 6.23
C LEU A 54 -16.15 -3.86 6.87
N LYS A 55 -15.38 -4.59 7.69
CA LYS A 55 -15.88 -5.79 8.40
C LYS A 55 -16.96 -5.43 9.41
N GLN A 56 -16.74 -4.42 10.26
CA GLN A 56 -17.71 -3.97 11.27
C GLN A 56 -19.03 -3.50 10.66
N ARG A 57 -19.02 -3.07 9.39
CA ARG A 57 -20.20 -2.58 8.66
C ARG A 57 -20.87 -3.65 7.80
N GLY A 58 -20.39 -4.90 7.83
CA GLY A 58 -20.88 -5.97 6.96
C GLY A 58 -20.60 -5.74 5.47
N MET A 59 -19.65 -4.85 5.15
CA MET A 59 -19.31 -4.49 3.77
C MET A 59 -18.15 -5.31 3.22
N LEU A 60 -17.29 -5.85 4.07
CA LEU A 60 -16.10 -6.59 3.63
C LEU A 60 -16.47 -7.82 2.78
N ASP A 61 -17.59 -8.48 3.07
CA ASP A 61 -18.05 -9.66 2.30
C ASP A 61 -18.47 -9.31 0.87
N SER A 62 -18.87 -8.06 0.62
CA SER A 62 -19.30 -7.56 -0.71
C SER A 62 -18.30 -6.61 -1.37
N THR A 63 -17.19 -6.30 -0.70
CA THR A 63 -16.13 -5.40 -1.18
C THR A 63 -14.82 -6.15 -1.29
N LEU A 64 -14.33 -6.33 -2.53
CA LEU A 64 -12.98 -6.83 -2.75
C LEU A 64 -11.97 -5.70 -2.56
N VAL A 65 -11.05 -5.87 -1.61
CA VAL A 65 -9.89 -5.01 -1.44
C VAL A 65 -8.71 -5.67 -2.14
N VAL A 66 -8.10 -4.97 -3.09
CA VAL A 66 -6.87 -5.37 -3.76
C VAL A 66 -5.78 -4.39 -3.36
N TRP A 67 -4.69 -4.90 -2.81
CA TRP A 67 -3.50 -4.12 -2.51
C TRP A 67 -2.35 -4.63 -3.36
N THR A 68 -1.60 -3.71 -3.95
CA THR A 68 -0.43 -4.05 -4.77
C THR A 68 0.62 -2.96 -4.68
N THR A 69 1.88 -3.37 -4.74
CA THR A 69 3.00 -2.47 -5.05
C THR A 69 3.28 -2.47 -6.55
N GLU A 70 3.99 -1.46 -7.05
CA GLU A 70 4.43 -1.42 -8.45
C GLU A 70 5.65 -2.32 -8.70
N PHE A 71 6.73 -2.09 -7.95
CA PHE A 71 7.95 -2.89 -7.96
C PHE A 71 8.67 -2.81 -6.61
N GLY A 72 9.58 -3.73 -6.39
CA GLY A 72 10.42 -3.84 -5.22
C GLY A 72 11.79 -3.22 -5.46
N ARG A 73 12.72 -3.58 -4.58
CA ARG A 73 14.10 -3.08 -4.59
C ARG A 73 15.07 -4.22 -4.80
N THR A 74 16.20 -3.93 -5.46
CA THR A 74 17.24 -4.94 -5.68
C THR A 74 17.79 -5.46 -4.34
N PRO A 75 18.27 -6.72 -4.27
CA PRO A 75 18.89 -7.24 -3.06
C PRO A 75 20.36 -6.78 -2.89
N PHE A 76 20.90 -6.01 -3.85
CA PHE A 76 22.26 -5.45 -3.87
C PHE A 76 22.24 -3.97 -4.30
N ASN A 77 23.32 -3.25 -4.04
CA ASN A 77 23.68 -2.00 -4.72
C ASN A 77 24.99 -2.24 -5.50
N LYS A 78 25.27 -1.44 -6.54
CA LYS A 78 26.54 -1.53 -7.27
C LYS A 78 27.72 -1.09 -6.42
N ASP A 79 27.52 -0.11 -5.54
CA ASP A 79 28.48 0.27 -4.51
C ASP A 79 28.17 -0.51 -3.23
N ALA A 80 29.13 -1.36 -2.81
CA ALA A 80 28.97 -2.22 -1.64
C ALA A 80 28.76 -1.45 -0.32
N ASN A 81 29.17 -0.18 -0.25
CA ASN A 81 29.03 0.66 0.94
C ASN A 81 27.78 1.55 0.92
N HIS A 82 26.99 1.51 -0.15
CA HIS A 82 25.78 2.33 -0.28
C HIS A 82 24.59 1.67 0.45
N SER A 83 23.91 2.40 1.34
CA SER A 83 22.76 1.91 2.14
C SER A 83 21.45 1.77 1.36
N GLY A 84 21.52 2.01 0.06
CA GLY A 84 20.40 2.20 -0.86
C GLY A 84 20.27 1.05 -1.84
N ARG A 85 19.20 1.01 -2.62
CA ARG A 85 18.91 -0.05 -3.61
C ARG A 85 18.21 0.55 -4.82
N GLU A 86 18.32 -0.14 -5.95
CA GLU A 86 17.73 0.26 -7.22
C GLU A 86 16.37 -0.41 -7.45
N HIS A 87 15.69 -0.05 -8.54
CA HIS A 87 14.42 -0.68 -8.95
C HIS A 87 14.58 -2.16 -9.27
N HIS A 88 13.61 -2.98 -8.83
CA HIS A 88 13.52 -4.40 -9.16
C HIS A 88 12.13 -4.80 -9.63
N LYS A 89 11.87 -4.64 -10.93
CA LYS A 89 10.57 -4.93 -11.58
C LYS A 89 10.06 -6.37 -11.45
N HIS A 90 10.92 -7.32 -11.07
CA HIS A 90 10.54 -8.73 -10.93
C HIS A 90 10.12 -9.10 -9.50
N CYS A 91 10.24 -8.17 -8.55
CA CYS A 91 9.85 -8.36 -7.17
C CYS A 91 8.75 -7.34 -6.88
N PHE A 92 7.60 -7.78 -6.39
CA PHE A 92 6.52 -6.93 -5.91
C PHE A 92 5.61 -7.79 -5.01
N SER A 93 4.80 -7.14 -4.20
CA SER A 93 3.85 -7.81 -3.33
C SER A 93 2.44 -7.38 -3.67
N SER A 94 1.52 -8.34 -3.65
CA SER A 94 0.10 -8.10 -3.77
C SER A 94 -0.65 -9.00 -2.79
N TRP A 95 -1.77 -8.52 -2.27
CA TRP A 95 -2.71 -9.32 -1.49
C TRP A 95 -4.13 -8.85 -1.75
N MET A 96 -5.09 -9.72 -1.41
CA MET A 96 -6.51 -9.43 -1.54
C MET A 96 -7.24 -9.84 -0.26
N ALA A 97 -8.34 -9.15 0.04
CA ALA A 97 -9.21 -9.47 1.17
C ALA A 97 -10.66 -9.05 0.87
N GLY A 98 -11.63 -9.75 1.48
CA GLY A 98 -13.05 -9.47 1.31
C GLY A 98 -13.58 -9.93 -0.05
N GLY A 99 -14.85 -9.67 -0.35
CA GLY A 99 -15.48 -10.12 -1.58
C GLY A 99 -15.66 -11.65 -1.70
N GLY A 100 -15.56 -12.38 -0.57
CA GLY A 100 -15.80 -13.82 -0.50
C GLY A 100 -14.61 -14.74 -0.83
N ILE A 101 -13.40 -14.20 -0.99
CA ILE A 101 -12.15 -14.97 -1.11
C ILE A 101 -11.50 -15.29 0.24
#